data_AF-A0A8J4TYR6-F1
#
_entry.id   AF-A0A8J4TYR6-F1
#
_cell.length_a   1.000
_cell.length_b   1.000
_cell.length_c   1.000
_cell.angle_alpha   90.00
_cell.angle_beta   90.00
_cell.angle_gamma   90.00
#
_symmetry.space_group_name_H-M   'P 1'
#
loop_
_entity.id
_entity.type
_entity.pdbx_description
1 polymer ?
#
loop_
_entity_poly.entity_id
_entity_poly.type
_entity_poly.pdbx_seq_one_letter_code
_entity_poly.pdbx_strand_id
1 'polypeptide(L)'
;FNPMSPLTAGDPGYISNPALSDRAHCLVSVMSARSVNLCCNSTAMKLRSIWDRASDVGIPHVVIMTNVDKVCPLVKEDLKAIYKSRSVKEK
;
A
#
# COMPACT_ATOMS: atom_id res chain seq x y z
N PHE A 1 -14.37 9.80 6.36
CA PHE A 1 -14.39 8.47 7.01
C PHE A 1 -14.33 8.67 8.52
N ASN A 2 -15.31 8.17 9.28
CA ASN A 2 -15.31 8.21 10.75
C ASN A 2 -15.20 6.77 11.28
N PRO A 3 -14.04 6.34 11.81
CA PRO A 3 -13.88 4.95 12.27
C PRO A 3 -14.75 4.62 13.50
N MET A 4 -15.22 5.63 14.24
CA MET A 4 -16.09 5.44 15.42
C MET A 4 -17.57 5.34 15.06
N SER A 5 -17.94 5.63 13.81
CA SER A 5 -19.32 5.54 13.31
C SER A 5 -19.28 5.04 11.87
N PRO A 6 -19.14 3.72 11.67
CA PRO A 6 -19.11 3.11 10.34
C PRO A 6 -20.46 3.28 9.64
N LEU A 7 -20.41 3.42 8.32
CA LEU A 7 -21.61 3.47 7.49
C LEU A 7 -22.32 2.11 7.50
N THR A 8 -23.63 2.13 7.72
CA THR A 8 -24.52 0.97 7.79
C THR A 8 -25.59 1.05 6.71
N ALA A 9 -26.25 -0.08 6.42
CA ALA A 9 -27.28 -0.16 5.37
C ALA A 9 -28.54 0.68 5.66
N GLY A 10 -28.76 1.06 6.93
CA GLY A 10 -29.88 1.93 7.34
C GLY A 10 -29.56 3.42 7.29
N ASP A 11 -28.31 3.80 7.01
CA ASP A 11 -27.91 5.21 7.03
C ASP A 11 -28.44 5.97 5.81
N PRO A 12 -28.94 7.21 6.01
CA PRO A 12 -29.33 8.07 4.91
C PRO A 12 -28.19 8.25 3.90
N GLY A 13 -28.45 7.94 2.63
CA GLY A 13 -27.47 8.04 1.55
C GLY A 13 -26.57 6.80 1.37
N TYR A 14 -26.81 5.70 2.10
CA TYR A 14 -26.15 4.43 1.82
C TYR A 14 -26.53 3.91 0.43
N ILE A 15 -25.52 3.67 -0.42
CA ILE A 15 -25.70 3.10 -1.76
C ILE A 15 -25.41 1.60 -1.69
N SER A 16 -26.48 0.79 -1.69
CA SER A 16 -26.38 -0.68 -1.53
C SER A 16 -25.70 -1.37 -2.69
N ASN A 17 -25.81 -0.82 -3.90
CA ASN A 17 -25.15 -1.33 -5.09
C ASN A 17 -24.49 -0.17 -5.85
N PRO A 18 -23.30 0.28 -5.42
CA PRO A 18 -22.63 1.42 -6.01
C PRO A 18 -22.23 1.14 -7.45
N ALA A 19 -22.42 2.14 -8.32
CA ALA A 19 -21.86 2.10 -9.67
C ALA A 19 -20.34 2.10 -9.60
N LEU A 20 -19.65 1.77 -10.69
CA LEU A 20 -18.19 1.74 -10.71
C LEU A 20 -17.56 3.09 -10.32
N SER A 21 -18.20 4.21 -10.68
CA SER A 21 -17.79 5.57 -10.29
C SER A 21 -17.87 5.84 -8.79
N ASP A 22 -18.78 5.16 -8.10
CA ASP A 22 -19.08 5.42 -6.68
C ASP A 22 -18.25 4.53 -5.75
N ARG A 23 -17.55 3.54 -6.32
CA ARG A 23 -16.66 2.64 -5.58
C ARG A 23 -15.33 3.32 -5.32
N ALA A 24 -14.81 3.13 -4.11
CA ALA A 24 -13.43 3.49 -3.81
C ALA A 24 -12.48 2.55 -4.58
N HIS A 25 -11.56 3.13 -5.34
CA HIS A 25 -10.51 2.41 -6.06
C HIS A 25 -9.18 2.64 -5.34
N CYS A 26 -8.36 1.60 -5.23
CA CYS A 26 -7.03 1.67 -4.65
C CYS A 26 -6.14 0.61 -5.29
N LEU A 27 -4.89 0.95 -5.58
CA LEU A 27 -3.90 -0.01 -6.05
C LEU A 27 -3.03 -0.45 -4.87
N VAL A 28 -2.99 -1.75 -4.61
CA VAL A 28 -2.14 -2.34 -3.55
C VAL A 28 -1.05 -3.19 -4.18
N SER A 29 0.22 -2.84 -3.92
CA SER A 29 1.39 -3.58 -4.37
C SER A 29 2.06 -4.29 -3.20
N VAL A 30 2.15 -5.61 -3.24
CA VAL A 30 2.80 -6.41 -2.19
C VAL A 30 4.19 -6.85 -2.65
N MET A 31 5.23 -6.46 -1.92
CA MET A 31 6.62 -6.70 -2.31
C MET A 31 7.41 -7.37 -1.17
N SER A 32 8.16 -8.42 -1.47
CA SER A 32 9.07 -9.02 -0.47
C SER A 32 10.34 -8.20 -0.36
N ALA A 33 10.76 -7.88 0.87
CA ALA A 33 11.98 -7.15 1.18
C ALA A 33 13.24 -7.85 0.65
N ARG A 34 13.21 -9.19 0.49
CA ARG A 34 14.29 -9.98 -0.13
C ARG A 34 14.44 -9.73 -1.63
N SER A 35 13.36 -9.32 -2.28
CA SER A 35 13.24 -9.16 -3.73
C SER A 35 13.24 -7.69 -4.15
N VAL A 36 13.51 -6.76 -3.23
CA VAL A 36 13.52 -5.31 -3.52
C VAL A 36 14.54 -4.96 -4.61
N ASN A 37 15.70 -5.63 -4.63
CA ASN A 37 16.69 -5.45 -5.69
C ASN A 37 16.16 -5.87 -7.08
N LEU A 38 15.20 -6.80 -7.17
CA LEU A 38 14.55 -7.16 -8.43
C LEU A 38 13.57 -6.07 -8.89
N CYS A 39 13.03 -5.29 -7.96
CA CYS A 39 12.24 -4.08 -8.22
C CYS A 39 13.11 -2.85 -8.55
N CYS A 40 14.43 -2.97 -8.69
CA CYS A 40 15.29 -1.90 -9.23
C CYS A 40 15.69 -2.12 -10.71
N ASN A 41 15.25 -3.22 -11.33
CA ASN A 41 15.56 -3.58 -12.72
C ASN A 41 14.39 -3.29 -13.68
N SER A 42 14.42 -3.81 -14.91
CA SER A 42 13.40 -3.62 -15.96
C SER A 42 11.94 -3.91 -15.53
N THR A 43 11.72 -4.76 -14.53
CA THR A 43 10.40 -4.99 -13.90
C THR A 43 9.90 -3.75 -13.14
N ALA A 44 10.80 -2.97 -12.55
CA ALA A 44 10.50 -1.69 -11.90
C ALA A 44 9.89 -0.69 -12.88
N MET A 45 10.38 -0.65 -14.13
CA MET A 45 9.88 0.27 -15.14
C MET A 45 8.42 -0.02 -15.50
N LYS A 46 8.04 -1.31 -15.57
CA LYS A 46 6.64 -1.71 -15.80
C LYS A 46 5.76 -1.36 -14.60
N LEU A 47 6.24 -1.64 -13.39
CA LEU A 47 5.52 -1.32 -12.16
C LEU A 47 5.34 0.20 -11.98
N ARG A 48 6.37 0.97 -12.34
CA ARG A 48 6.33 2.43 -12.39
C ARG A 48 5.31 2.94 -13.40
N SER A 49 5.26 2.38 -14.61
CA SER A 49 4.24 2.77 -15.59
C SER A 49 2.81 2.52 -15.09
N ILE A 50 2.58 1.42 -14.36
CA ILE A 50 1.29 1.16 -13.70
C ILE A 50 1.02 2.21 -12.62
N TRP A 51 2.04 2.53 -11.81
CA TRP A 51 1.93 3.55 -10.77
C TRP A 51 1.71 4.96 -11.32
N ASP A 52 2.32 5.31 -12.45
CA ASP A 52 2.12 6.60 -13.09
C ASP A 52 0.68 6.67 -13.62
N ARG A 53 0.24 5.64 -14.35
CA ARG A 53 -1.10 5.62 -14.96
C ARG A 53 -2.22 5.66 -13.93
N ALA A 54 -2.09 4.93 -12.83
CA ALA A 54 -3.12 4.93 -11.81
C ALA A 54 -3.06 6.21 -10.94
N SER A 55 -1.90 6.88 -10.83
CA SER A 55 -1.82 8.25 -10.29
C SER A 55 -2.50 9.28 -11.20
N ASP A 56 -2.34 9.17 -12.52
CA ASP A 56 -2.97 10.07 -13.50
C ASP A 56 -4.50 10.09 -13.41
N VAL A 57 -5.10 8.96 -13.03
CA VAL A 57 -6.55 8.83 -12.81
C VAL A 57 -6.97 8.99 -11.34
N GLY A 58 -6.06 9.45 -10.48
CA GLY A 58 -6.33 9.76 -9.08
C GLY A 58 -6.52 8.55 -8.16
N ILE A 59 -6.07 7.36 -8.55
CA ILE A 59 -6.16 6.16 -7.72
C ILE A 59 -5.01 6.19 -6.68
N PRO A 60 -5.30 6.11 -5.37
CA PRO A 60 -4.27 6.04 -4.33
C PRO A 60 -3.52 4.71 -4.38
N HIS A 61 -2.20 4.78 -4.19
CA HIS A 61 -1.29 3.64 -4.27
C HIS A 61 -0.71 3.28 -2.90
N VAL A 62 -0.90 2.03 -2.47
CA VAL A 62 -0.38 1.50 -1.21
C VAL A 62 0.63 0.41 -1.49
N VAL A 63 1.82 0.54 -0.91
CA VAL A 63 2.88 -0.48 -1.00
C VAL A 63 3.00 -1.20 0.34
N ILE A 64 2.85 -2.52 0.31
CA ILE A 64 3.03 -3.40 1.47
C ILE A 64 4.33 -4.19 1.29
N MET A 65 5.33 -3.87 2.10
CA MET A 65 6.59 -4.60 2.10
C MET A 65 6.57 -5.73 3.13
N THR A 66 6.84 -6.96 2.70
CA THR A 66 6.80 -8.18 3.53
C THR A 66 8.21 -8.75 3.75
N ASN A 67 8.36 -9.67 4.71
CA ASN A 67 9.64 -10.34 5.02
C ASN A 67 10.81 -9.40 5.41
N VAL A 68 10.52 -8.26 6.02
CA VAL A 68 11.53 -7.29 6.46
C VAL A 68 12.46 -7.88 7.52
N ASP A 69 11.92 -8.75 8.39
CA ASP A 69 12.64 -9.55 9.38
C ASP A 69 13.77 -10.40 8.77
N LYS A 70 13.63 -10.81 7.51
CA LYS A 70 14.64 -11.65 6.83
C LYS A 70 15.82 -10.87 6.27
N VAL A 71 15.72 -9.54 6.18
CA VAL A 71 16.74 -8.67 5.58
C VAL A 71 17.28 -7.62 6.54
N CYS A 72 16.56 -7.33 7.62
CA CYS A 72 16.98 -6.36 8.63
C CYS A 72 17.19 -7.06 9.99
N PRO A 73 18.45 -7.22 10.46
CA PRO A 73 18.73 -7.86 11.75
C PRO A 73 17.99 -7.21 12.92
N LEU A 74 17.85 -5.88 12.91
CA LEU A 74 17.11 -5.13 13.92
C LEU A 74 15.63 -5.56 14.00
N VAL A 75 14.99 -5.77 12.85
CA VAL A 75 13.59 -6.21 12.77
C VAL A 75 13.44 -7.69 13.09
N LYS A 76 14.47 -8.50 12.78
CA LYS A 76 14.54 -9.90 13.17
C LYS A 76 14.53 -10.07 14.69
N GLU A 77 15.24 -9.20 15.40
CA GLU A 77 15.32 -9.20 16.86
C GLU A 77 14.06 -8.63 17.53
N ASP A 78 13.53 -7.53 16.99
CA ASP A 78 12.28 -6.92 17.45
C ASP A 78 11.43 -6.45 16.27
N LEU A 79 10.31 -7.14 16.00
CA LEU A 79 9.37 -6.74 14.94
C LEU A 79 8.82 -5.32 15.14
N LYS A 80 8.75 -4.82 16.39
CA LYS A 80 8.33 -3.42 16.67
C LYS A 80 9.37 -2.41 16.20
N ALA A 81 10.59 -2.84 15.90
CA ALA A 81 11.64 -1.99 15.36
C ALA A 81 11.52 -1.76 13.84
N ILE A 82 10.49 -2.30 13.18
CA ILE A 82 10.25 -2.10 11.73
C ILE A 82 10.21 -0.61 11.36
N TYR A 83 9.59 0.24 12.19
CA TYR A 83 9.54 1.69 12.01
C TYR A 83 10.70 2.45 12.69
N LYS A 84 11.64 1.74 13.32
CA LYS A 84 12.85 2.31 13.95
C LYS A 84 14.10 2.16 13.08
N SER A 85 14.07 1.29 12.07
CA SER A 85 15.16 1.15 11.11
C SER A 85 15.36 2.48 10.36
N ARG A 86 16.61 2.99 10.34
CA ARG A 86 16.95 4.35 9.87
C ARG A 86 16.55 4.63 8.41
N SER A 87 16.29 3.59 7.62
CA SER A 87 15.93 3.67 6.21
C SER A 87 14.55 4.27 5.91
N VAL A 88 13.69 4.50 6.92
CA VAL A 88 12.37 5.15 6.75
C VAL A 88 12.37 6.60 7.26
N LYS A 89 13.47 7.07 7.87
CA LYS A 89 13.59 8.45 8.37
C LYS A 89 14.25 9.44 7.39
N GLU A 90 14.80 8.96 6.28
CA GLU A 90 15.36 9.84 5.25
C GLU A 90 14.41 9.94 4.04
N LYS A 91 13.63 11.04 4.09
CA LYS A 91 12.80 11.68 3.06
C LYS A 91 11.43 11.10 2.75
#